data_AF-A0AAR2KG85-F1
#
_entry.id   AF-A0AAR2KG85-F1
#
_cell.length_a   1.000
_cell.length_b   1.000
_cell.length_c   1.000
_cell.angle_alpha   90.00
_cell.angle_beta   90.00
_cell.angle_gamma   90.00
#
_symmetry.space_group_name_H-M   'P 1'
#
loop_
_entity.id
_entity.type
_entity.pdbx_description
1 polymer ?
#
loop_
_entity_poly.entity_id
_entity_poly.type
_entity_poly.pdbx_seq_one_letter_code
_entity_poly.pdbx_strand_id
1 'polypeptide(L)'
;ISLLVIAAVLSVIGLSIFLLSQGLSTLSFSLILCLSLFLSPLPSEVEIIYKSRDGNVMKADLQTNQTELLMKNITFATFKASKFAVSPDLNYVLLTYDIKKIYRYSFLASYLIYNLLTREVHELNPPEVSDSVLQFASWGVQGQQLIYIFENNIYYQSDVKSSSLRLTSSGRDGLVFNGIPDWLYEEEVLHSSVAHWWSPEGSSLAFLTINDTLVPNMLLPQFTGALYPQGVHYPYPKFGQVNPTVKLSVVSLDGSSYTKELLPPSSLKKSEYYISMVRWVTEEYVAVRWLNRAQNTSILSLCYIHTGECVRKHVMTSDKWIDQQNEEPVFSKDGTTFFMTLPIKHGNRGSFRHITMMSEQEPGSEVNIRHLTSGSWEVTKILAYDESLNTVTVDPFHRECLTCSLFKPHCSYYDASLSSDSQAVLLHCAGTPHYFTVIPTCTVCPKPVALHSFRCVLYMCVRRHTNKRLFFLSFFSDSTPGGQQVSDRFRLDWDSVLVSSDNVIVARLDGRGSGFQGQKNLQEVHKRLGVVDVQDQLVALEYLQKQPYIDGSRIGVLGKAYGGFLSSILLLSHGSLFRCGVAMAPVSDWRLYERAWLSTDGLHILLIQARNQSFETRAGKTFISKCSYTSTVFL
;
A
#
# COMPACT_ATOMS: atom_id res chain seq x y z
N ILE A 1 37.86 -58.06 6.47
CA ILE A 1 37.88 -56.59 6.65
C ILE A 1 37.22 -55.89 5.46
N SER A 2 37.66 -56.11 4.21
CA SER A 2 37.09 -55.43 3.02
C SER A 2 35.59 -55.69 2.79
N LEU A 3 35.10 -56.92 2.99
CA LEU A 3 33.65 -57.24 2.91
C LEU A 3 32.80 -56.52 3.96
N LEU A 4 33.38 -56.26 5.13
CA LEU A 4 32.70 -55.61 6.26
C LEU A 4 32.58 -54.10 6.00
N VAL A 5 33.59 -53.51 5.34
CA VAL A 5 33.56 -52.11 4.87
C VAL A 5 32.52 -51.94 3.76
N ILE A 6 32.43 -52.86 2.80
CA ILE A 6 31.44 -52.79 1.72
C ILE A 6 30.00 -52.88 2.27
N ALA A 7 29.76 -53.78 3.23
CA ALA A 7 28.45 -53.90 3.89
C ALA A 7 28.07 -52.62 4.67
N ALA A 8 29.03 -52.00 5.35
CA ALA A 8 28.80 -50.73 6.06
C ALA A 8 28.49 -49.58 5.09
N VAL A 9 29.22 -49.48 3.97
CA VAL A 9 28.97 -48.44 2.96
C VAL A 9 27.61 -48.62 2.28
N LEU A 10 27.23 -49.86 1.94
CA LEU A 10 25.92 -50.16 1.36
C LEU A 10 24.77 -49.89 2.35
N SER A 11 24.98 -50.14 3.65
CA SER A 11 24.03 -49.79 4.70
C SER A 11 23.83 -48.28 4.83
N VAL A 12 24.91 -47.49 4.74
CA VAL A 12 24.84 -46.02 4.78
C VAL A 12 24.17 -45.45 3.52
N ILE A 13 24.43 -46.02 2.35
CA ILE A 13 23.74 -45.65 1.11
C ILE A 13 22.25 -46.01 1.20
N GLY A 14 21.91 -47.20 1.69
CA GLY A 14 20.53 -47.62 1.92
C GLY A 14 19.79 -46.73 2.91
N LEU A 15 20.43 -46.35 4.01
CA LEU A 15 19.88 -45.42 5.00
C LEU A 15 19.69 -44.02 4.41
N SER A 16 20.62 -43.55 3.57
CA SER A 16 20.53 -42.26 2.89
C SER A 16 19.38 -42.24 1.87
N ILE A 17 19.22 -43.31 1.09
CA ILE A 17 18.10 -43.47 0.15
C ILE A 17 16.78 -43.57 0.91
N PHE A 18 16.73 -44.28 2.04
CA PHE A 18 15.54 -44.38 2.88
C PHE A 18 15.16 -43.03 3.52
N LEU A 19 16.14 -42.29 4.05
CA LEU A 19 15.92 -40.94 4.62
C LEU A 19 15.53 -39.92 3.54
N LEU A 20 16.08 -40.02 2.33
CA LEU A 20 15.66 -39.20 1.18
C LEU A 20 14.28 -39.61 0.63
N SER A 21 13.92 -40.90 0.71
CA SER A 21 12.64 -41.44 0.25
C SER A 21 11.49 -41.13 1.20
N GLN A 22 11.72 -41.10 2.53
CA GLN A 22 10.69 -40.73 3.50
C GLN A 22 10.35 -39.22 3.47
N GLY A 23 11.13 -38.41 2.76
CA GLY A 23 10.79 -37.02 2.48
C GLY A 23 9.80 -36.81 1.33
N LEU A 24 9.39 -37.87 0.61
CA LEU A 24 8.64 -37.74 -0.66
C LEU A 24 7.29 -38.47 -0.75
N SER A 25 6.77 -39.10 0.31
CA SER A 25 5.50 -39.81 0.19
C SER A 25 4.69 -39.83 1.49
N THR A 26 3.94 -38.76 1.72
CA THR A 26 2.48 -38.72 2.02
C THR A 26 2.10 -37.29 2.43
N LEU A 27 2.16 -36.37 1.48
CA LEU A 27 1.34 -35.17 1.53
C LEU A 27 0.26 -35.43 0.48
N SER A 28 -0.95 -35.73 0.95
CA SER A 28 -2.14 -35.58 0.13
C SER A 28 -2.03 -34.24 -0.59
N PHE A 29 -2.08 -34.27 -1.93
CA PHE A 29 -2.18 -33.08 -2.79
C PHE A 29 -3.50 -32.36 -2.49
N SER A 30 -3.56 -31.66 -1.36
CA SER A 30 -4.40 -30.48 -1.19
C SER A 30 -3.55 -29.30 -1.63
N LEU A 31 -4.09 -28.50 -2.52
CA LEU A 31 -3.45 -27.36 -3.17
C LEU A 31 -3.09 -26.28 -2.12
N ILE A 32 -1.98 -26.44 -1.41
CA ILE A 32 -1.46 -25.46 -0.45
C ILE A 32 -0.65 -24.45 -1.28
N LEU A 33 -1.36 -23.48 -1.86
CA LEU A 33 -0.75 -22.34 -2.54
C LEU A 33 -0.37 -21.28 -1.49
N CYS A 34 0.71 -21.52 -0.75
CA CYS A 34 1.30 -20.56 0.17
C CYS A 34 2.60 -20.03 -0.46
N LEU A 35 2.50 -19.07 -1.38
CA LEU A 35 3.65 -18.37 -1.92
C LEU A 35 3.36 -16.89 -2.07
N SER A 36 4.38 -16.08 -1.82
CA SER A 36 4.52 -14.68 -2.19
C SER A 36 4.50 -14.55 -3.72
N LEU A 37 3.31 -14.65 -4.28
CA LEU A 37 3.07 -14.57 -5.72
C LEU A 37 2.99 -13.10 -6.13
N PHE A 38 3.81 -12.71 -7.10
CA PHE A 38 3.43 -11.61 -7.99
C PHE A 38 2.25 -12.13 -8.82
N LEU A 39 1.03 -11.84 -8.36
CA LEU A 39 -0.18 -12.05 -9.13
C LEU A 39 -0.37 -10.87 -10.07
N SER A 40 -0.49 -11.14 -11.36
CA SER A 40 -1.21 -10.24 -12.26
C SER A 40 -2.71 -10.31 -11.92
N PRO A 41 -3.50 -9.27 -12.20
CA PRO A 41 -4.96 -9.36 -12.09
C PRO A 41 -5.49 -10.60 -12.82
N LEU A 42 -6.50 -11.23 -12.22
CA LEU A 42 -7.08 -12.47 -12.71
C LEU A 42 -7.67 -12.24 -14.10
N PRO A 43 -7.20 -12.96 -15.14
CA PRO A 43 -7.61 -12.74 -16.53
C PRO A 43 -9.02 -13.29 -16.82
N SER A 44 -9.52 -14.27 -16.06
CA SER A 44 -10.80 -14.93 -16.33
C SER A 44 -11.44 -15.55 -15.08
N GLU A 45 -12.68 -16.04 -15.24
CA GLU A 45 -13.57 -16.62 -14.22
C GLU A 45 -12.96 -17.83 -13.47
N VAL A 46 -11.94 -18.49 -14.03
CA VAL A 46 -11.43 -19.78 -13.54
C VAL A 46 -9.90 -19.90 -13.58
N GLU A 47 -9.18 -19.00 -14.27
CA GLU A 47 -7.74 -19.13 -14.47
C GLU A 47 -6.93 -18.14 -13.61
N ILE A 48 -5.85 -18.63 -13.00
CA ILE A 48 -4.90 -17.83 -12.26
C ILE A 48 -3.55 -17.81 -12.97
N ILE A 49 -2.91 -16.64 -12.98
CA ILE A 49 -1.53 -16.49 -13.44
C ILE A 49 -0.65 -16.24 -12.24
N TYR A 50 0.41 -17.04 -12.12
CA TYR A 50 1.30 -16.96 -10.98
C TYR A 50 2.73 -17.31 -11.36
N LYS A 51 3.68 -16.83 -10.56
CA LYS A 51 5.09 -17.19 -10.69
C LYS A 51 5.41 -18.38 -9.78
N SER A 52 5.85 -19.50 -10.34
CA SER A 52 6.22 -20.69 -9.58
C SER A 52 7.48 -20.45 -8.74
N ARG A 53 7.75 -21.36 -7.80
CA ARG A 53 8.97 -21.34 -6.96
C ARG A 53 10.26 -21.35 -7.79
N ASP A 54 10.23 -21.99 -8.95
CA ASP A 54 11.36 -22.06 -9.88
C ASP A 54 11.49 -20.79 -10.74
N GLY A 55 10.58 -19.84 -10.57
CA GLY A 55 10.54 -18.56 -11.29
C GLY A 55 9.84 -18.62 -12.64
N ASN A 56 9.18 -19.72 -12.99
CA ASN A 56 8.41 -19.83 -14.23
C ASN A 56 7.07 -19.11 -14.09
N VAL A 57 6.59 -18.49 -15.16
CA VAL A 57 5.23 -17.95 -15.23
C VAL A 57 4.30 -19.06 -15.68
N MET A 58 3.33 -19.39 -14.83
CA MET A 58 2.40 -20.49 -15.00
C MET A 58 0.97 -19.95 -15.03
N LYS A 59 0.12 -20.59 -15.84
CA LYS A 59 -1.33 -20.49 -15.77
C LYS A 59 -1.87 -21.73 -15.06
N ALA A 60 -2.84 -21.58 -14.18
CA ALA A 60 -3.56 -22.70 -13.59
C ALA A 60 -5.08 -22.50 -13.72
N ASP A 61 -5.76 -23.54 -14.15
CA ASP A 61 -7.22 -23.63 -14.16
C ASP A 61 -7.68 -24.21 -12.81
N LEU A 62 -8.51 -23.44 -12.09
CA LEU A 62 -8.98 -23.80 -10.76
C LEU A 62 -10.04 -24.91 -10.74
N GLN A 63 -10.72 -25.18 -11.87
CA GLN A 63 -11.70 -26.27 -11.98
C GLN A 63 -11.03 -27.59 -12.35
N THR A 64 -10.13 -27.57 -13.33
CA THR A 64 -9.49 -28.79 -13.83
C THR A 64 -8.20 -29.14 -13.08
N ASN A 65 -7.67 -28.22 -12.25
CA ASN A 65 -6.34 -28.29 -11.63
C ASN A 65 -5.20 -28.51 -12.66
N GLN A 66 -5.45 -28.18 -13.93
CA GLN A 66 -4.41 -28.24 -14.95
C GLN A 66 -3.54 -26.98 -14.89
N THR A 67 -2.24 -27.17 -15.11
CA THR A 67 -1.27 -26.08 -15.13
C THR A 67 -0.58 -26.03 -16.49
N GLU A 68 -0.43 -24.83 -17.03
CA GLU A 68 0.21 -24.55 -18.30
C GLU A 68 1.39 -23.60 -18.10
N LEU A 69 2.51 -23.89 -18.78
CA LEU A 69 3.70 -23.05 -18.73
C LEU A 69 3.59 -21.94 -19.77
N LEU A 70 3.47 -20.69 -19.31
CA LEU A 70 3.46 -19.52 -20.19
C LEU A 70 4.88 -19.06 -20.52
N MET A 71 5.74 -18.92 -19.52
CA MET A 71 7.12 -18.43 -19.72
C MET A 71 8.11 -19.09 -18.77
N LYS A 72 9.26 -19.52 -19.31
CA LYS A 72 10.36 -20.07 -18.53
C LYS A 72 11.14 -18.96 -17.81
N ASN A 73 11.64 -19.25 -16.61
CA ASN A 73 12.51 -18.36 -15.85
C ASN A 73 13.77 -17.96 -16.65
N ILE A 74 14.31 -18.87 -17.47
CA ILE A 74 15.44 -18.57 -18.37
C ILE A 74 15.14 -17.40 -19.32
N THR A 75 13.93 -17.34 -19.88
CA THR A 75 13.52 -16.26 -20.79
C THR A 75 13.44 -14.94 -20.02
N PHE A 76 12.83 -14.98 -18.83
CA PHE A 76 12.73 -13.82 -17.94
C PHE A 76 14.12 -13.28 -17.54
N ALA A 77 15.08 -14.17 -17.22
CA ALA A 77 16.45 -13.82 -16.90
C ALA A 77 17.25 -13.32 -18.12
N THR A 78 17.02 -13.89 -19.31
CA THR A 78 17.69 -13.49 -20.56
C THR A 78 17.44 -12.01 -20.87
N PHE A 79 16.20 -11.56 -20.70
CA PHE A 79 15.82 -10.16 -20.90
C PHE A 79 16.04 -9.27 -19.66
N LYS A 80 16.64 -9.81 -18.59
CA LYS A 80 16.81 -9.12 -17.30
C LYS A 80 15.50 -8.47 -16.81
N ALA A 81 14.37 -9.10 -17.11
CA ALA A 81 13.08 -8.60 -16.73
C ALA A 81 12.94 -8.64 -15.20
N SER A 82 12.36 -7.60 -14.63
CA SER A 82 12.12 -7.50 -13.19
C SER A 82 10.63 -7.66 -12.86
N LYS A 83 9.74 -7.26 -13.77
CA LYS A 83 8.29 -7.43 -13.66
C LYS A 83 7.72 -7.98 -14.97
N PHE A 84 6.53 -8.56 -14.87
CA PHE A 84 5.76 -9.00 -16.02
C PHE A 84 4.26 -8.72 -15.83
N ALA A 85 3.53 -8.60 -16.93
CA ALA A 85 2.07 -8.61 -16.98
C ALA A 85 1.62 -9.39 -18.23
N VAL A 86 0.61 -10.24 -18.09
CA VAL A 86 0.07 -11.03 -19.23
C VAL A 86 -1.13 -10.31 -19.82
N SER A 87 -1.28 -10.34 -21.14
CA SER A 87 -2.42 -9.74 -21.83
C SER A 87 -3.73 -10.45 -21.47
N PRO A 88 -4.88 -9.74 -21.50
CA PRO A 88 -6.19 -10.35 -21.24
C PRO A 88 -6.51 -11.56 -22.12
N ASP A 89 -6.06 -11.55 -23.38
CA ASP A 89 -6.24 -12.66 -24.32
C ASP A 89 -5.22 -13.80 -24.18
N LEU A 90 -4.31 -13.70 -23.21
CA LEU A 90 -3.27 -14.69 -22.90
C LEU A 90 -2.28 -14.99 -24.04
N ASN A 91 -2.16 -14.12 -25.04
CA ASN A 91 -1.24 -14.31 -26.16
C ASN A 91 0.11 -13.61 -25.98
N TYR A 92 0.19 -12.61 -25.09
CA TYR A 92 1.38 -11.78 -24.92
C TYR A 92 1.77 -11.59 -23.46
N VAL A 93 3.05 -11.33 -23.24
CA VAL A 93 3.61 -10.94 -21.95
C VAL A 93 4.37 -9.63 -22.11
N LEU A 94 3.95 -8.61 -21.35
CA LEU A 94 4.66 -7.37 -21.19
C LEU A 94 5.75 -7.56 -20.14
N LEU A 95 7.01 -7.41 -20.52
CA LEU A 95 8.19 -7.51 -19.67
C LEU A 95 8.74 -6.12 -19.37
N THR A 96 9.07 -5.87 -18.11
CA THR A 96 9.64 -4.59 -17.66
C THR A 96 11.09 -4.79 -17.23
N TYR A 97 12.01 -4.02 -17.78
CA TYR A 97 13.44 -4.07 -17.47
C TYR A 97 14.05 -2.67 -17.35
N ASP A 98 15.31 -2.58 -16.89
CA ASP A 98 16.00 -1.30 -16.57
C ASP A 98 15.20 -0.35 -15.67
N ILE A 99 14.61 -0.91 -14.59
CA ILE A 99 13.75 -0.14 -13.67
C ILE A 99 14.58 0.89 -12.90
N LYS A 100 14.20 2.16 -13.05
CA LYS A 100 14.73 3.32 -12.30
C LYS A 100 13.61 3.92 -11.46
N LYS A 101 13.68 3.71 -10.14
CA LYS A 101 12.68 4.21 -9.19
C LYS A 101 12.65 5.75 -9.17
N ILE A 102 11.46 6.34 -9.16
CA ILE A 102 11.26 7.80 -9.05
C ILE A 102 10.84 8.15 -7.63
N TYR A 103 9.59 7.83 -7.26
CA TYR A 103 9.02 8.04 -5.91
C TYR A 103 8.71 6.70 -5.24
N ARG A 104 7.65 6.57 -4.43
CA ARG A 104 7.34 5.31 -3.72
C ARG A 104 6.89 4.19 -4.65
N TYR A 105 5.98 4.48 -5.56
CA TYR A 105 5.32 3.53 -6.46
C TYR A 105 5.80 3.68 -7.91
N SER A 106 6.06 4.91 -8.36
CA SER A 106 6.47 5.21 -9.73
C SER A 106 7.92 4.82 -10.03
N PHE A 107 8.13 4.43 -11.28
CA PHE A 107 9.43 4.09 -11.82
C PHE A 107 9.44 4.33 -13.32
N LEU A 108 10.61 4.67 -13.86
CA LEU A 108 10.89 4.62 -15.28
C LEU A 108 11.40 3.23 -15.65
N ALA A 109 11.02 2.72 -16.81
CA ALA A 109 11.52 1.44 -17.29
C ALA A 109 11.41 1.33 -18.81
N SER A 110 12.17 0.39 -19.38
CA SER A 110 11.99 -0.05 -20.76
C SER A 110 11.12 -1.31 -20.77
N TYR A 111 10.38 -1.49 -21.87
CA TYR A 111 9.33 -2.50 -21.97
C TYR A 111 9.49 -3.34 -23.23
N LEU A 112 9.27 -4.66 -23.09
CA LEU A 112 9.25 -5.61 -24.19
C LEU A 112 7.90 -6.33 -24.22
N ILE A 113 7.38 -6.58 -25.41
CA ILE A 113 6.22 -7.42 -25.64
C ILE A 113 6.70 -8.76 -26.19
N TYR A 114 6.51 -9.82 -25.41
CA TYR A 114 6.85 -11.19 -25.76
C TYR A 114 5.61 -11.93 -26.25
N ASN A 115 5.65 -12.49 -27.46
CA ASN A 115 4.58 -13.32 -28.01
C ASN A 115 4.70 -14.76 -27.49
N LEU A 116 3.65 -15.28 -26.84
CA LEU A 116 3.67 -16.62 -26.24
C LEU A 116 3.69 -17.75 -27.28
N LEU A 117 3.11 -17.52 -28.46
CA LEU A 117 3.03 -18.50 -29.55
C LEU A 117 4.30 -18.51 -30.41
N THR A 118 4.70 -17.35 -30.94
CA THR A 118 5.84 -17.25 -31.88
C THR A 118 7.18 -17.14 -31.17
N ARG A 119 7.18 -16.76 -29.88
CA ARG A 119 8.37 -16.42 -29.08
C ARG A 119 9.16 -15.22 -29.59
N GLU A 120 8.54 -14.43 -30.47
CA GLU A 120 9.08 -13.16 -30.95
C GLU A 120 8.96 -12.09 -29.85
N VAL A 121 9.88 -11.13 -29.88
CA VAL A 121 9.95 -10.03 -28.93
C VAL A 121 9.99 -8.72 -29.67
N HIS A 122 9.13 -7.80 -29.26
CA HIS A 122 9.06 -6.45 -29.79
C HIS A 122 9.33 -5.45 -28.68
N GLU A 123 10.11 -4.42 -28.95
CA GLU A 123 10.25 -3.30 -28.02
C GLU A 123 8.99 -2.42 -28.08
N LEU A 124 8.49 -2.05 -26.91
CA LEU A 124 7.40 -1.09 -26.81
C LEU A 124 8.02 0.31 -26.81
N ASN A 125 7.91 0.99 -27.96
CA ASN A 125 8.44 2.32 -28.16
C ASN A 125 7.34 3.29 -28.68
N PRO A 126 7.41 4.58 -28.30
CA PRO A 126 6.62 5.63 -28.94
C PRO A 126 6.90 5.72 -30.44
N PRO A 127 5.95 6.23 -31.24
CA PRO A 127 6.21 6.52 -32.64
C PRO A 127 7.46 7.40 -32.79
N GLU A 128 8.31 7.07 -33.77
CA GLU A 128 9.54 7.82 -34.11
C GLU A 128 10.66 7.78 -33.05
N VAL A 129 10.49 7.04 -31.95
CA VAL A 129 11.50 6.89 -30.89
C VAL A 129 12.00 5.45 -30.85
N SER A 130 13.31 5.26 -30.68
CA SER A 130 13.93 3.95 -30.44
C SER A 130 14.56 3.91 -29.04
N ASP A 131 14.70 2.72 -28.46
CA ASP A 131 15.30 2.51 -27.13
C ASP A 131 14.67 3.40 -26.03
N SER A 132 13.35 3.48 -26.03
CA SER A 132 12.63 4.41 -25.16
C SER A 132 12.59 3.97 -23.70
N VAL A 133 12.46 4.95 -22.82
CA VAL A 133 12.20 4.77 -21.40
C VAL A 133 10.83 5.35 -21.11
N LEU A 134 9.91 4.49 -20.64
CA LEU A 134 8.51 4.83 -20.40
C LEU A 134 8.28 5.07 -18.92
N GLN A 135 7.31 5.93 -18.62
CA GLN A 135 6.89 6.25 -17.25
C GLN A 135 5.90 5.23 -16.70
N PHE A 136 5.17 4.58 -17.59
CA PHE A 136 4.20 3.55 -17.26
C PHE A 136 3.87 2.75 -18.52
N ALA A 137 3.59 1.46 -18.37
CA ALA A 137 2.90 0.67 -19.38
C ALA A 137 2.11 -0.47 -18.72
N SER A 138 0.90 -0.71 -19.21
CA SER A 138 0.08 -1.85 -18.81
C SER A 138 -0.88 -2.25 -19.92
N TRP A 139 -1.30 -3.51 -19.89
CA TRP A 139 -2.45 -3.96 -20.66
C TRP A 139 -3.74 -3.24 -20.19
N GLY A 140 -4.72 -3.17 -21.08
CA GLY A 140 -6.09 -2.82 -20.74
C GLY A 140 -6.91 -4.04 -20.36
N VAL A 141 -8.23 -3.95 -20.56
CA VAL A 141 -9.20 -4.94 -20.06
C VAL A 141 -9.53 -5.99 -21.11
N GLN A 142 -9.65 -5.60 -22.39
CA GLN A 142 -10.05 -6.51 -23.46
C GLN A 142 -8.92 -6.78 -24.46
N GLY A 143 -8.81 -8.04 -24.90
CA GLY A 143 -7.96 -8.43 -26.02
C GLY A 143 -6.47 -8.17 -25.75
N GLN A 144 -5.86 -7.36 -26.63
CA GLN A 144 -4.43 -7.01 -26.63
C GLN A 144 -4.21 -5.52 -26.43
N GLN A 145 -5.25 -4.80 -26.00
CA GLN A 145 -5.17 -3.36 -25.89
C GLN A 145 -4.20 -2.99 -24.77
N LEU A 146 -3.43 -1.94 -24.96
CA LEU A 146 -2.47 -1.46 -23.97
C LEU A 146 -2.33 0.05 -24.03
N ILE A 147 -1.88 0.60 -22.92
CA ILE A 147 -1.47 2.01 -22.84
C ILE A 147 -0.07 2.09 -22.29
N TYR A 148 0.62 3.16 -22.68
CA TYR A 148 1.86 3.57 -22.07
C TYR A 148 1.93 5.09 -21.97
N ILE A 149 2.76 5.56 -21.05
CA ILE A 149 2.91 6.99 -20.77
C ILE A 149 4.35 7.39 -21.05
N PHE A 150 4.49 8.40 -21.91
CA PHE A 150 5.77 8.95 -22.38
C PHE A 150 5.67 10.47 -22.44
N GLU A 151 6.66 11.18 -21.89
CA GLU A 151 6.68 12.65 -21.77
C GLU A 151 5.37 13.21 -21.21
N ASN A 152 4.86 12.56 -20.15
CA ASN A 152 3.60 12.87 -19.49
C ASN A 152 2.35 12.83 -20.41
N ASN A 153 2.43 12.12 -21.54
CA ASN A 153 1.32 11.92 -22.47
C ASN A 153 0.90 10.45 -22.54
N ILE A 154 -0.40 10.22 -22.66
CA ILE A 154 -0.99 8.88 -22.75
C ILE A 154 -1.00 8.45 -24.21
N TYR A 155 -0.43 7.28 -24.48
CA TYR A 155 -0.46 6.59 -25.77
C TYR A 155 -1.25 5.30 -25.62
N TYR A 156 -2.01 4.97 -26.66
CA TYR A 156 -2.87 3.79 -26.71
C TYR A 156 -2.57 2.94 -27.95
N GLN A 157 -2.60 1.63 -27.79
CA GLN A 157 -2.64 0.67 -28.90
C GLN A 157 -3.84 -0.25 -28.71
N SER A 158 -4.66 -0.40 -29.76
CA SER A 158 -5.78 -1.35 -29.79
C SER A 158 -5.32 -2.80 -29.76
N ASP A 159 -4.17 -3.06 -30.39
CA ASP A 159 -3.50 -4.35 -30.43
C ASP A 159 -1.99 -4.14 -30.61
N VAL A 160 -1.20 -5.18 -30.38
CA VAL A 160 0.28 -5.11 -30.40
C VAL A 160 0.84 -4.70 -31.77
N LYS A 161 0.11 -4.94 -32.87
CA LYS A 161 0.58 -4.63 -34.24
C LYS A 161 0.18 -3.23 -34.69
N SER A 162 -0.86 -2.67 -34.09
CA SER A 162 -1.35 -1.33 -34.41
C SER A 162 -0.38 -0.23 -33.98
N SER A 163 -0.31 0.82 -34.79
CA SER A 163 0.44 2.03 -34.44
C SER A 163 -0.13 2.70 -33.20
N SER A 164 0.72 3.27 -32.35
CA SER A 164 0.25 3.95 -31.15
C SER A 164 -0.46 5.26 -31.46
N LEU A 165 -1.63 5.44 -30.85
CA LEU A 165 -2.42 6.66 -30.89
C LEU A 165 -2.12 7.51 -29.65
N ARG A 166 -1.70 8.76 -29.86
CA ARG A 166 -1.47 9.71 -28.77
C ARG A 166 -2.79 10.34 -28.33
N LEU A 167 -3.27 9.98 -27.15
CA LEU A 167 -4.56 10.45 -26.59
C LEU A 167 -4.47 11.85 -25.98
N THR A 168 -3.30 12.23 -25.45
CA THR A 168 -3.09 13.56 -24.86
C THR A 168 -1.87 14.26 -25.47
N SER A 169 -1.92 15.58 -25.57
CA SER A 169 -0.79 16.41 -26.04
C SER A 169 -0.43 17.55 -25.08
N SER A 170 -1.12 17.62 -23.94
CA SER A 170 -0.91 18.63 -22.89
C SER A 170 0.27 18.31 -21.98
N GLY A 171 0.82 17.10 -22.04
CA GLY A 171 1.90 16.64 -21.17
C GLY A 171 3.13 17.52 -21.27
N ARG A 172 3.67 17.89 -20.11
CA ARG A 172 4.88 18.70 -19.99
C ARG A 172 5.69 18.17 -18.81
N ASP A 173 6.94 17.83 -19.06
CA ASP A 173 7.82 17.26 -18.04
C ASP A 173 7.90 18.14 -16.79
N GLY A 174 7.67 17.50 -15.65
CA GLY A 174 7.69 18.14 -14.34
C GLY A 174 6.60 19.19 -14.08
N LEU A 175 5.63 19.39 -14.98
CA LEU A 175 4.62 20.46 -14.87
C LEU A 175 3.19 20.01 -15.13
N VAL A 176 2.95 19.19 -16.15
CA VAL A 176 1.61 18.71 -16.50
C VAL A 176 1.68 17.21 -16.71
N PHE A 177 0.94 16.46 -15.92
CA PHE A 177 0.92 15.00 -15.88
C PHE A 177 -0.44 14.50 -16.35
N ASN A 178 -0.47 13.56 -17.31
CA ASN A 178 -1.71 12.92 -17.76
C ASN A 178 -1.65 11.42 -17.47
N GLY A 179 -2.64 10.91 -16.71
CA GLY A 179 -2.76 9.48 -16.41
C GLY A 179 -1.75 8.93 -15.40
N ILE A 180 -0.74 9.70 -15.02
CA ILE A 180 0.16 9.44 -13.90
C ILE A 180 0.04 10.56 -12.86
N PRO A 181 0.24 10.25 -11.57
CA PRO A 181 0.26 11.25 -10.51
C PRO A 181 1.53 12.12 -10.55
N ASP A 182 1.43 13.34 -10.01
CA ASP A 182 2.60 14.08 -9.53
C ASP A 182 3.05 13.54 -8.17
N TRP A 183 4.06 14.17 -7.55
CA TRP A 183 4.54 13.75 -6.23
C TRP A 183 3.44 13.80 -5.16
N LEU A 184 2.62 14.86 -5.14
CA LEU A 184 1.57 15.02 -4.13
C LEU A 184 0.49 13.96 -4.30
N TYR A 185 0.01 13.74 -5.53
CA TYR A 185 -1.02 12.73 -5.76
C TYR A 185 -0.50 11.32 -5.50
N GLU A 186 0.76 11.02 -5.82
CA GLU A 186 1.32 9.69 -5.61
C GLU A 186 1.47 9.34 -4.13
N GLU A 187 2.09 10.23 -3.35
CA GLU A 187 2.45 9.93 -1.97
C GLU A 187 1.27 10.14 -1.00
N GLU A 188 0.41 11.14 -1.25
CA GLU A 188 -0.50 11.67 -0.23
C GLU A 188 -1.99 11.62 -0.60
N VAL A 189 -2.34 11.64 -1.89
CA VAL A 189 -3.77 11.66 -2.30
C VAL A 189 -4.26 10.32 -2.80
N LEU A 190 -3.52 9.64 -3.69
CA LEU A 190 -3.92 8.38 -4.33
C LEU A 190 -3.18 7.15 -3.78
N HIS A 191 -1.98 7.31 -3.24
CA HIS A 191 -1.14 6.20 -2.79
C HIS A 191 -0.88 5.13 -3.87
N SER A 192 -0.71 5.58 -5.12
CA SER A 192 -0.57 4.74 -6.31
C SER A 192 0.21 5.48 -7.37
N SER A 193 0.91 4.76 -8.26
CA SER A 193 1.56 5.33 -9.46
C SER A 193 0.60 5.49 -10.65
N VAL A 194 -0.69 5.16 -10.47
CA VAL A 194 -1.70 5.14 -11.52
C VAL A 194 -2.75 6.20 -11.24
N ALA A 195 -2.99 7.06 -12.23
CA ALA A 195 -4.04 8.08 -12.21
C ALA A 195 -4.95 7.99 -13.46
N HIS A 196 -5.12 6.76 -13.95
CA HIS A 196 -6.03 6.41 -15.04
C HIS A 196 -6.76 5.10 -14.74
N TRP A 197 -7.96 4.93 -15.28
CA TRP A 197 -8.84 3.81 -15.00
C TRP A 197 -9.61 3.43 -16.27
N TRP A 198 -9.53 2.16 -16.65
CA TRP A 198 -10.26 1.58 -17.78
C TRP A 198 -11.73 1.37 -17.44
N SER A 199 -12.62 1.60 -18.40
CA SER A 199 -14.01 1.14 -18.28
C SER A 199 -14.07 -0.40 -18.23
N PRO A 200 -15.11 -0.99 -17.60
CA PRO A 200 -15.27 -2.43 -17.48
C PRO A 200 -15.11 -3.24 -18.78
N GLU A 201 -15.55 -2.72 -19.92
CA GLU A 201 -15.40 -3.34 -21.25
C GLU A 201 -14.15 -2.84 -21.98
N GLY A 202 -13.45 -1.85 -21.44
CA GLY A 202 -12.25 -1.28 -22.03
C GLY A 202 -12.51 -0.33 -23.20
N SER A 203 -13.76 0.09 -23.42
CA SER A 203 -14.18 1.02 -24.48
C SER A 203 -13.73 2.46 -24.23
N SER A 204 -13.50 2.82 -22.96
CA SER A 204 -13.18 4.19 -22.54
C SER A 204 -12.10 4.19 -21.46
N LEU A 205 -11.37 5.31 -21.36
CA LEU A 205 -10.34 5.53 -20.35
C LEU A 205 -10.60 6.83 -19.60
N ALA A 206 -10.79 6.74 -18.28
CA ALA A 206 -10.81 7.89 -17.39
C ALA A 206 -9.38 8.19 -16.93
N PHE A 207 -8.96 9.46 -16.88
CA PHE A 207 -7.64 9.84 -16.42
C PHE A 207 -7.62 11.22 -15.78
N LEU A 208 -6.68 11.42 -14.85
CA LEU A 208 -6.41 12.74 -14.28
C LEU A 208 -5.42 13.50 -15.16
N THR A 209 -5.69 14.79 -15.34
CA THR A 209 -4.71 15.80 -15.74
C THR A 209 -4.35 16.62 -14.50
N ILE A 210 -3.11 16.51 -14.06
CA ILE A 210 -2.57 17.24 -12.91
C ILE A 210 -1.65 18.33 -13.42
N ASN A 211 -1.86 19.55 -12.97
CA ASN A 211 -1.11 20.72 -13.41
C ASN A 211 -0.45 21.43 -12.22
N ASP A 212 0.88 21.35 -12.20
CA ASP A 212 1.82 21.89 -11.23
C ASP A 212 2.47 23.21 -11.66
N THR A 213 2.00 23.85 -12.74
CA THR A 213 2.63 25.06 -13.28
C THR A 213 2.79 26.19 -12.24
N LEU A 214 1.89 26.27 -11.25
CA LEU A 214 1.92 27.27 -10.17
C LEU A 214 2.51 26.74 -8.86
N VAL A 215 2.89 25.46 -8.81
CA VAL A 215 3.38 24.81 -7.61
C VAL A 215 4.87 25.11 -7.44
N PRO A 216 5.32 25.56 -6.25
CA PRO A 216 6.73 25.82 -6.00
C PRO A 216 7.58 24.54 -6.14
N ASN A 217 8.77 24.70 -6.71
CA ASN A 217 9.73 23.60 -6.86
C ASN A 217 10.63 23.45 -5.64
N MET A 218 10.95 22.21 -5.29
CA MET A 218 12.02 21.83 -4.36
C MET A 218 13.22 21.31 -5.14
N LEU A 219 14.43 21.69 -4.70
CA LEU A 219 15.69 21.16 -5.24
C LEU A 219 16.16 19.96 -4.41
N LEU A 220 16.35 18.81 -5.05
CA LEU A 220 17.07 17.66 -4.52
C LEU A 220 18.53 17.73 -5.00
N PRO A 221 19.49 18.07 -4.13
CA PRO A 221 20.89 18.17 -4.53
C PRO A 221 21.46 16.77 -4.81
N GLN A 222 22.15 16.64 -5.94
CA GLN A 222 22.89 15.44 -6.30
C GLN A 222 24.39 15.73 -6.23
N PHE A 223 25.15 14.89 -5.53
CA PHE A 223 26.59 15.05 -5.33
C PHE A 223 27.41 13.94 -6.01
N THR A 224 26.75 12.98 -6.66
CA THR A 224 27.34 11.81 -7.30
C THR A 224 26.90 11.73 -8.76
N GLY A 225 27.70 11.11 -9.63
CA GLY A 225 27.38 10.97 -11.06
C GLY A 225 28.42 11.67 -11.93
N ALA A 226 27.97 12.60 -12.77
CA ALA A 226 28.84 13.33 -13.70
C ALA A 226 29.86 14.25 -12.99
N LEU A 227 30.87 14.72 -13.73
CA LEU A 227 31.89 15.67 -13.24
C LEU A 227 31.28 16.95 -12.64
N TYR A 228 30.15 17.40 -13.20
CA TYR A 228 29.33 18.48 -12.69
C TYR A 228 27.93 17.93 -12.36
N PRO A 229 27.72 17.40 -11.15
CA PRO A 229 26.41 16.91 -10.73
C PRO A 229 25.37 18.03 -10.78
N GLN A 230 24.20 17.73 -11.35
CA GLN A 230 23.05 18.62 -11.33
C GLN A 230 21.96 18.00 -10.46
N GLY A 231 21.42 18.79 -9.54
CA GLY A 231 20.27 18.37 -8.74
C GLY A 231 18.98 18.38 -9.56
N VAL A 232 17.96 17.71 -9.03
CA VAL A 232 16.64 17.62 -9.65
C VAL A 232 15.70 18.61 -8.99
N HIS A 233 15.01 19.41 -9.80
CA HIS A 233 13.89 20.22 -9.34
C HIS A 233 12.58 19.47 -9.55
N TYR A 234 11.70 19.46 -8.55
CA TYR A 234 10.38 18.86 -8.68
C TYR A 234 9.31 19.68 -7.93
N PRO A 235 8.05 19.73 -8.42
CA PRO A 235 6.97 20.41 -7.73
C PRO A 235 6.70 19.78 -6.35
N TYR A 236 6.70 20.62 -5.30
CA TYR A 236 6.47 20.16 -3.94
C TYR A 236 5.76 21.24 -3.10
N PRO A 237 4.43 21.13 -2.91
CA PRO A 237 3.65 22.12 -2.19
C PRO A 237 3.80 21.97 -0.66
N LYS A 238 4.74 22.72 -0.09
CA LYS A 238 4.88 22.88 1.36
C LYS A 238 3.64 23.48 2.01
N PHE A 239 3.57 23.38 3.34
CA PHE A 239 2.54 24.06 4.13
C PHE A 239 2.30 25.51 3.67
N GLY A 240 1.03 25.87 3.47
CA GLY A 240 0.63 27.22 3.07
C GLY A 240 0.76 27.53 1.57
N GLN A 241 1.48 26.73 0.78
CA GLN A 241 1.74 27.01 -0.64
C GLN A 241 0.59 26.61 -1.56
N VAL A 242 0.65 26.96 -2.84
CA VAL A 242 -0.33 26.60 -3.88
C VAL A 242 -0.25 25.11 -4.18
N ASN A 243 -1.40 24.44 -4.33
CA ASN A 243 -1.49 23.02 -4.68
C ASN A 243 -1.62 22.82 -6.20
N PRO A 244 -1.33 21.61 -6.71
CA PRO A 244 -1.69 21.25 -8.08
C PRO A 244 -3.18 21.43 -8.35
N THR A 245 -3.49 21.90 -9.56
CA THR A 245 -4.87 21.86 -10.07
C THR A 245 -5.12 20.53 -10.76
N VAL A 246 -6.30 19.95 -10.57
CA VAL A 246 -6.65 18.64 -11.13
C VAL A 246 -7.92 18.71 -11.97
N LYS A 247 -7.92 17.97 -13.09
CA LYS A 247 -9.08 17.72 -13.92
C LYS A 247 -9.23 16.22 -14.16
N LEU A 248 -10.47 15.73 -14.17
CA LEU A 248 -10.79 14.36 -14.54
C LEU A 248 -11.44 14.37 -15.92
N SER A 249 -10.88 13.62 -16.85
CA SER A 249 -11.40 13.49 -18.22
C SER A 249 -11.60 12.03 -18.58
N VAL A 250 -12.56 11.77 -19.47
CA VAL A 250 -12.82 10.46 -20.06
C VAL A 250 -12.64 10.57 -21.56
N VAL A 251 -11.84 9.67 -22.14
CA VAL A 251 -11.64 9.55 -23.58
C VAL A 251 -12.22 8.24 -24.09
N SER A 252 -12.95 8.31 -25.20
CA SER A 252 -13.44 7.11 -25.90
C SER A 252 -12.34 6.52 -26.80
N LEU A 253 -12.22 5.20 -26.80
CA LEU A 253 -11.20 4.44 -27.54
C LEU A 253 -11.76 3.81 -28.84
N ASP A 254 -12.94 4.24 -29.28
CA ASP A 254 -13.62 3.81 -30.52
C ASP A 254 -12.99 4.36 -31.82
N GLY A 255 -11.87 5.07 -31.71
CA GLY A 255 -11.19 5.76 -32.81
C GLY A 255 -11.57 7.24 -32.95
N SER A 256 -12.67 7.71 -32.36
CA SER A 256 -13.02 9.14 -32.34
C SER A 256 -12.08 9.97 -31.48
N SER A 257 -11.50 9.35 -30.44
CA SER A 257 -10.69 10.01 -29.40
C SER A 257 -11.40 11.20 -28.73
N TYR A 258 -12.74 11.22 -28.74
CA TYR A 258 -13.51 12.28 -28.12
C TYR A 258 -13.26 12.26 -26.61
N THR A 259 -12.82 13.40 -26.08
CA THR A 259 -12.48 13.56 -24.67
C THR A 259 -13.46 14.51 -23.98
N LYS A 260 -14.00 14.09 -22.83
CA LYS A 260 -14.96 14.85 -22.04
C LYS A 260 -14.47 15.06 -20.60
N GLU A 261 -14.48 16.31 -20.14
CA GLU A 261 -14.18 16.64 -18.74
C GLU A 261 -15.39 16.35 -17.83
N LEU A 262 -15.16 15.65 -16.72
CA LEU A 262 -16.16 15.41 -15.67
C LEU A 262 -16.12 16.55 -14.65
N LEU A 263 -17.23 17.27 -14.51
CA LEU A 263 -17.24 18.53 -13.77
C LEU A 263 -17.32 18.31 -12.25
N PRO A 264 -16.57 19.07 -11.44
CA PRO A 264 -16.69 19.01 -9.99
C PRO A 264 -18.06 19.51 -9.52
N PRO A 265 -18.52 19.07 -8.32
CA PRO A 265 -19.71 19.59 -7.68
C PRO A 265 -19.70 21.12 -7.59
N SER A 266 -20.87 21.76 -7.72
CA SER A 266 -21.01 23.22 -7.74
C SER A 266 -20.41 23.92 -6.51
N SER A 267 -20.42 23.27 -5.35
CA SER A 267 -19.80 23.74 -4.10
C SER A 267 -18.27 23.79 -4.14
N LEU A 268 -17.64 23.02 -5.03
CA LEU A 268 -16.18 22.93 -5.18
C LEU A 268 -15.65 23.66 -6.43
N LYS A 269 -16.52 24.12 -7.35
CA LYS A 269 -16.11 24.77 -8.61
C LYS A 269 -15.17 25.97 -8.45
N LYS A 270 -15.24 26.69 -7.33
CA LYS A 270 -14.44 27.90 -7.05
C LYS A 270 -13.45 27.73 -5.89
N SER A 271 -13.30 26.52 -5.38
CA SER A 271 -12.39 26.21 -4.28
C SER A 271 -11.36 25.19 -4.71
N GLU A 272 -10.29 25.09 -3.94
CA GLU A 272 -9.30 24.04 -4.14
C GLU A 272 -9.84 22.72 -3.59
N TYR A 273 -9.66 21.66 -4.38
CA TYR A 273 -10.10 20.31 -4.06
C TYR A 273 -9.08 19.28 -4.54
N TYR A 274 -9.24 18.06 -4.03
CA TYR A 274 -8.54 16.87 -4.47
C TYR A 274 -9.54 15.85 -5.01
N ILE A 275 -9.07 14.98 -5.90
CA ILE A 275 -9.80 13.77 -6.33
C ILE A 275 -9.07 12.58 -5.73
N SER A 276 -9.64 11.92 -4.73
CA SER A 276 -8.97 10.83 -4.01
C SER A 276 -9.34 9.43 -4.53
N MET A 277 -10.47 9.31 -5.24
CA MET A 277 -10.94 8.02 -5.73
C MET A 277 -11.77 8.23 -6.98
N VAL A 278 -11.48 7.42 -7.99
CA VAL A 278 -12.23 7.30 -9.23
C VAL A 278 -12.43 5.82 -9.48
N ARG A 279 -13.68 5.42 -9.72
CA ARG A 279 -14.03 4.02 -9.98
C ARG A 279 -15.17 3.95 -10.99
N TRP A 280 -15.04 3.11 -11.99
CA TRP A 280 -16.12 2.83 -12.92
C TRP A 280 -17.22 2.00 -12.24
N VAL A 281 -18.48 2.36 -12.51
CA VAL A 281 -19.66 1.65 -12.02
C VAL A 281 -20.27 0.83 -13.16
N THR A 282 -20.49 1.47 -14.30
CA THR A 282 -20.90 0.85 -15.57
C THR A 282 -20.08 1.49 -16.70
N GLU A 283 -20.27 1.07 -17.96
CA GLU A 283 -19.65 1.73 -19.12
C GLU A 283 -19.99 3.23 -19.23
N GLU A 284 -21.11 3.67 -18.67
CA GLU A 284 -21.60 5.04 -18.81
C GLU A 284 -21.40 5.91 -17.56
N TYR A 285 -21.17 5.28 -16.40
CA TYR A 285 -21.14 5.96 -15.11
C TYR A 285 -19.84 5.73 -14.34
N VAL A 286 -19.26 6.84 -13.87
CA VAL A 286 -18.03 6.87 -13.06
C VAL A 286 -18.34 7.46 -11.69
N ALA A 287 -17.99 6.73 -10.64
CA ALA A 287 -18.02 7.25 -9.27
C ALA A 287 -16.73 8.02 -8.98
N VAL A 288 -16.88 9.24 -8.45
CA VAL A 288 -15.76 10.15 -8.15
C VAL A 288 -15.91 10.69 -6.74
N ARG A 289 -14.84 10.59 -5.95
CA ARG A 289 -14.76 11.20 -4.62
C ARG A 289 -13.93 12.48 -4.66
N TRP A 290 -14.59 13.56 -4.29
CA TRP A 290 -14.03 14.91 -4.20
C TRP A 290 -13.78 15.27 -2.75
N LEU A 291 -12.59 15.75 -2.42
CA LEU A 291 -12.27 16.28 -1.10
C LEU A 291 -11.96 17.76 -1.20
N ASN A 292 -12.48 18.55 -0.26
CA ASN A 292 -12.04 19.93 -0.16
C ASN A 292 -10.58 19.99 0.32
N ARG A 293 -9.91 21.11 0.08
CA ARG A 293 -8.53 21.34 0.53
C ARG A 293 -8.29 21.08 2.02
N ALA A 294 -9.26 21.37 2.88
CA ALA A 294 -9.16 21.15 4.32
C ALA A 294 -9.40 19.69 4.75
N GLN A 295 -9.76 18.79 3.81
CA GLN A 295 -10.01 17.36 4.04
C GLN A 295 -11.01 17.05 5.16
N ASN A 296 -11.94 17.97 5.39
CA ASN A 296 -13.00 17.84 6.38
C ASN A 296 -14.39 17.65 5.72
N THR A 297 -14.47 17.76 4.39
CA THR A 297 -15.66 17.51 3.59
C THR A 297 -15.30 16.62 2.40
N SER A 298 -16.00 15.50 2.28
CA SER A 298 -15.88 14.55 1.17
C SER A 298 -17.23 14.44 0.47
N ILE A 299 -17.23 14.53 -0.85
CA ILE A 299 -18.42 14.41 -1.69
C ILE A 299 -18.20 13.22 -2.61
N LEU A 300 -19.07 12.22 -2.52
CA LEU A 300 -19.16 11.14 -3.50
C LEU A 300 -20.19 11.54 -4.57
N SER A 301 -19.77 11.54 -5.82
CA SER A 301 -20.61 11.85 -6.98
C SER A 301 -20.59 10.70 -7.97
N LEU A 302 -21.69 10.54 -8.71
CA LEU A 302 -21.80 9.66 -9.86
C LEU A 302 -21.88 10.53 -11.12
N CYS A 303 -20.96 10.33 -12.05
CA CYS A 303 -20.79 11.15 -13.23
C CYS A 303 -21.17 10.38 -14.50
N TYR A 304 -21.96 11.00 -15.36
CA TYR A 304 -22.31 10.44 -16.66
C TYR A 304 -21.30 10.90 -17.72
N ILE A 305 -20.66 9.96 -18.41
CA ILE A 305 -19.48 10.26 -19.25
C ILE A 305 -19.81 11.07 -20.50
N HIS A 306 -21.00 10.92 -21.08
CA HIS A 306 -21.35 11.59 -22.34
C HIS A 306 -21.64 13.09 -22.13
N THR A 307 -22.33 13.44 -21.04
CA THR A 307 -22.62 14.86 -20.72
C THR A 307 -21.53 15.52 -19.87
N GLY A 308 -20.76 14.72 -19.11
CA GLY A 308 -19.80 15.20 -18.11
C GLY A 308 -20.45 15.72 -16.83
N GLU A 309 -21.75 15.51 -16.67
CA GLU A 309 -22.51 15.94 -15.50
C GLU A 309 -22.32 14.96 -14.33
N CYS A 310 -22.05 15.49 -13.14
CA CYS A 310 -21.85 14.72 -11.92
C CYS A 310 -22.95 15.01 -10.91
N VAL A 311 -23.71 13.97 -10.54
CA VAL A 311 -24.76 14.01 -9.54
C VAL A 311 -24.20 13.58 -8.19
N ARG A 312 -24.43 14.40 -7.16
CA ARG A 312 -23.99 14.11 -5.79
C ARG A 312 -24.80 12.96 -5.20
N LYS A 313 -24.12 11.92 -4.71
CA LYS A 313 -24.74 10.75 -4.06
C LYS A 313 -24.61 10.76 -2.54
N HIS A 314 -23.44 11.14 -2.01
CA HIS A 314 -23.22 11.17 -0.56
C HIS A 314 -22.27 12.30 -0.15
N VAL A 315 -22.47 12.86 1.04
CA VAL A 315 -21.58 13.86 1.63
C VAL A 315 -21.22 13.43 3.04
N MET A 316 -19.92 13.40 3.30
CA MET A 316 -19.37 13.18 4.63
C MET A 316 -18.67 14.45 5.10
N THR A 317 -18.90 14.80 6.37
CA THR A 317 -18.24 15.94 7.04
C THR A 317 -17.63 15.47 8.35
N SER A 318 -16.57 16.14 8.78
CA SER A 318 -15.87 15.89 10.04
C SER A 318 -15.45 17.20 10.68
N ASP A 319 -15.56 17.31 12.00
CA ASP A 319 -15.05 18.48 12.73
C ASP A 319 -13.52 18.54 12.75
N LYS A 320 -12.87 17.42 12.42
CA LYS A 320 -11.42 17.25 12.39
C LYS A 320 -11.00 17.00 10.93
N TRP A 321 -10.85 15.73 10.55
CA TRP A 321 -10.61 15.31 9.17
C TRP A 321 -11.33 14.03 8.82
N ILE A 322 -11.35 13.73 7.53
CA ILE A 322 -11.88 12.51 6.95
C ILE A 322 -10.74 11.52 6.70
N ASP A 323 -10.84 10.34 7.31
CA ASP A 323 -9.94 9.21 7.12
C ASP A 323 -10.36 8.30 5.95
N GLN A 324 -9.47 7.42 5.51
CA GLN A 324 -9.68 6.44 4.41
C GLN A 324 -10.27 7.05 3.13
N GLN A 325 -9.61 8.09 2.62
CA GLN A 325 -10.09 8.89 1.50
C GLN A 325 -10.13 8.12 0.17
N ASN A 326 -9.32 7.08 0.01
CA ASN A 326 -9.27 6.23 -1.20
C ASN A 326 -10.25 5.06 -1.20
N GLU A 327 -11.10 4.95 -0.19
CA GLU A 327 -12.06 3.85 -0.11
C GLU A 327 -12.97 3.81 -1.34
N GLU A 328 -12.96 2.66 -2.01
CA GLU A 328 -13.80 2.37 -3.17
C GLU A 328 -15.15 1.79 -2.72
N PRO A 329 -16.28 2.43 -3.06
CA PRO A 329 -17.59 1.83 -2.86
C PRO A 329 -17.81 0.67 -3.84
N VAL A 330 -18.51 -0.35 -3.36
CA VAL A 330 -18.95 -1.49 -4.17
C VAL A 330 -20.38 -1.22 -4.62
N PHE A 331 -20.62 -1.24 -5.92
CA PHE A 331 -21.94 -1.00 -6.50
C PHE A 331 -22.62 -2.30 -6.92
N SER A 332 -23.95 -2.28 -6.95
CA SER A 332 -24.74 -3.24 -7.72
C SER A 332 -24.50 -3.05 -9.22
N LYS A 333 -24.78 -4.08 -10.01
CA LYS A 333 -24.60 -4.10 -11.48
C LYS A 333 -25.41 -3.01 -12.18
N ASP A 334 -26.56 -2.65 -11.62
CA ASP A 334 -27.42 -1.56 -12.10
C ASP A 334 -27.02 -0.17 -11.57
N GLY A 335 -26.07 -0.10 -10.62
CA GLY A 335 -25.59 1.12 -10.00
C GLY A 335 -26.58 1.80 -9.03
N THR A 336 -27.73 1.18 -8.72
CA THR A 336 -28.78 1.78 -7.87
C THR A 336 -28.46 1.69 -6.38
N THR A 337 -27.74 0.64 -5.99
CA THR A 337 -27.37 0.35 -4.62
C THR A 337 -25.86 0.30 -4.52
N PHE A 338 -25.31 0.87 -3.44
CA PHE A 338 -23.88 0.79 -3.18
C PHE A 338 -23.58 0.60 -1.71
N PHE A 339 -22.42 0.01 -1.46
CA PHE A 339 -21.90 -0.34 -0.16
C PHE A 339 -20.60 0.42 0.08
N MET A 340 -20.51 1.08 1.23
CA MET A 340 -19.29 1.72 1.69
C MET A 340 -19.20 1.62 3.20
N THR A 341 -17.99 1.78 3.75
CA THR A 341 -17.82 1.90 5.19
C THR A 341 -18.06 3.33 5.64
N LEU A 342 -18.85 3.49 6.70
CA LEU A 342 -19.09 4.77 7.33
C LEU A 342 -18.80 4.68 8.83
N PRO A 343 -18.36 5.78 9.45
CA PRO A 343 -18.17 5.83 10.90
C PRO A 343 -19.52 5.85 11.63
N ILE A 344 -19.80 4.79 12.37
CA ILE A 344 -20.99 4.66 13.21
C ILE A 344 -20.61 4.84 14.68
N LYS A 345 -21.31 5.74 15.38
CA LYS A 345 -21.07 6.00 16.81
C LYS A 345 -21.46 4.77 17.65
N HIS A 346 -20.53 4.28 18.46
CA HIS A 346 -20.74 3.11 19.33
C HIS A 346 -20.48 3.49 20.81
N GLY A 347 -21.43 4.20 21.39
CA GLY A 347 -21.39 4.65 22.79
C GLY A 347 -20.20 5.56 23.10
N ASN A 348 -19.61 5.40 24.29
CA ASN A 348 -18.48 6.22 24.76
C ASN A 348 -17.12 5.82 24.14
N ARG A 349 -17.09 4.71 23.39
CA ARG A 349 -15.87 4.21 22.73
C ARG A 349 -15.55 4.95 21.42
N GLY A 350 -16.43 5.84 20.98
CA GLY A 350 -16.25 6.60 19.74
C GLY A 350 -16.96 5.95 18.56
N SER A 351 -16.56 6.35 17.36
CA SER A 351 -17.11 5.83 16.11
C SER A 351 -16.19 4.79 15.49
N PHE A 352 -16.77 3.76 14.89
CA PHE A 352 -16.08 2.68 14.19
C PHE A 352 -16.63 2.55 12.78
N ARG A 353 -15.77 2.21 11.81
CA ARG A 353 -16.17 2.04 10.42
C ARG A 353 -16.91 0.73 10.22
N HIS A 354 -18.10 0.82 9.65
CA HIS A 354 -19.01 -0.30 9.43
C HIS A 354 -19.67 -0.21 8.06
N ILE A 355 -20.01 -1.37 7.49
CA ILE A 355 -20.64 -1.45 6.17
C ILE A 355 -22.01 -0.80 6.25
N THR A 356 -22.23 0.16 5.36
CA THR A 356 -23.49 0.84 5.16
C THR A 356 -23.91 0.65 3.72
N MET A 357 -25.13 0.13 3.55
CA MET A 357 -25.83 0.05 2.28
C MET A 357 -26.58 1.35 2.07
N MET A 358 -26.46 1.91 0.88
CA MET A 358 -27.26 3.04 0.43
C MET A 358 -27.94 2.66 -0.87
N SER A 359 -29.26 2.84 -0.92
CA SER A 359 -30.07 2.54 -2.10
C SER A 359 -30.96 3.73 -2.41
N GLU A 360 -31.00 4.10 -3.68
CA GLU A 360 -31.86 5.15 -4.20
C GLU A 360 -32.97 4.49 -5.02
N GLN A 361 -34.22 4.55 -4.55
CA GLN A 361 -35.34 3.87 -5.21
C GLN A 361 -35.75 4.59 -6.51
N GLU A 362 -35.75 5.93 -6.48
CA GLU A 362 -35.94 6.78 -7.66
C GLU A 362 -34.93 7.95 -7.66
N PRO A 363 -34.48 8.45 -8.83
CA PRO A 363 -33.57 9.58 -8.91
C PRO A 363 -34.14 10.81 -8.17
N GLY A 364 -33.48 11.24 -7.08
CA GLY A 364 -33.93 12.37 -6.26
C GLY A 364 -34.86 12.02 -5.09
N SER A 365 -35.15 10.74 -4.87
CA SER A 365 -35.85 10.22 -3.68
C SER A 365 -34.98 10.26 -2.42
N GLU A 366 -35.58 10.09 -1.23
CA GLU A 366 -34.81 9.90 0.01
C GLU A 366 -33.94 8.64 -0.09
N VAL A 367 -32.63 8.81 0.09
CA VAL A 367 -31.67 7.69 0.08
C VAL A 367 -31.95 6.81 1.30
N ASN A 368 -32.27 5.54 1.06
CA ASN A 368 -32.41 4.57 2.14
C ASN A 368 -31.03 4.15 2.62
N ILE A 369 -30.70 4.47 3.88
CA ILE A 369 -29.41 4.16 4.49
C ILE A 369 -29.61 3.06 5.52
N ARG A 370 -28.94 1.91 5.32
CA ARG A 370 -29.00 0.76 6.22
C ARG A 370 -27.61 0.32 6.64
N HIS A 371 -27.36 0.29 7.95
CA HIS A 371 -26.10 -0.22 8.51
C HIS A 371 -26.16 -1.75 8.65
N LEU A 372 -25.20 -2.45 8.04
CA LEU A 372 -25.14 -3.91 7.99
C LEU A 372 -24.25 -4.50 9.08
N THR A 373 -23.26 -3.75 9.54
CA THR A 373 -22.36 -4.16 10.62
C THR A 373 -22.36 -3.15 11.75
N SER A 374 -22.03 -3.61 12.96
CA SER A 374 -21.89 -2.76 14.13
C SER A 374 -21.01 -3.44 15.19
N GLY A 375 -20.39 -2.63 16.04
CA GLY A 375 -19.57 -3.09 17.17
C GLY A 375 -18.34 -2.22 17.41
N SER A 376 -17.59 -2.56 18.46
CA SER A 376 -16.30 -1.93 18.78
C SER A 376 -15.14 -2.57 18.02
N TRP A 377 -15.25 -2.62 16.70
CA TRP A 377 -14.26 -3.12 15.74
C TRP A 377 -14.53 -2.45 14.39
N GLU A 378 -13.57 -2.46 13.47
CA GLU A 378 -13.68 -1.77 12.18
C GLU A 378 -13.69 -2.76 11.02
N VAL A 379 -14.47 -2.43 9.99
CA VAL A 379 -14.37 -3.02 8.66
C VAL A 379 -13.27 -2.28 7.91
N THR A 380 -12.24 -2.99 7.49
CA THR A 380 -11.05 -2.39 6.85
C THR A 380 -11.18 -2.23 5.34
N LYS A 381 -11.83 -3.19 4.67
CA LYS A 381 -12.06 -3.19 3.23
C LYS A 381 -13.29 -4.03 2.89
N ILE A 382 -14.09 -3.56 1.94
CA ILE A 382 -15.14 -4.35 1.29
C ILE A 382 -14.52 -4.96 0.03
N LEU A 383 -14.55 -6.28 -0.10
CA LEU A 383 -13.88 -6.95 -1.21
C LEU A 383 -14.78 -7.13 -2.44
N ALA A 384 -16.01 -7.59 -2.23
CA ALA A 384 -16.97 -7.85 -3.29
C ALA A 384 -18.41 -7.82 -2.76
N TYR A 385 -19.36 -7.77 -3.68
CA TYR A 385 -20.79 -7.93 -3.43
C TYR A 385 -21.34 -8.93 -4.46
N ASP A 386 -21.91 -10.04 -3.96
CA ASP A 386 -22.56 -11.05 -4.79
C ASP A 386 -24.08 -10.85 -4.76
N GLU A 387 -24.64 -10.43 -5.90
CA GLU A 387 -26.08 -10.24 -6.08
C GLU A 387 -26.87 -11.55 -6.18
N SER A 388 -26.23 -12.62 -6.65
CA SER A 388 -26.91 -13.88 -6.95
C SER A 388 -27.42 -14.56 -5.68
N LEU A 389 -26.71 -14.37 -4.57
CA LEU A 389 -27.04 -14.97 -3.30
C LEU A 389 -28.22 -14.32 -2.60
N ASN A 390 -28.66 -13.13 -3.05
CA ASN A 390 -29.83 -12.33 -2.62
C ASN A 390 -30.34 -12.55 -1.17
N THR A 391 -29.42 -12.83 -0.24
CA THR A 391 -29.73 -13.27 1.12
C THR A 391 -29.79 -12.04 2.01
N VAL A 392 -30.80 -11.21 1.74
CA VAL A 392 -31.26 -10.17 2.68
C VAL A 392 -32.56 -10.63 3.37
N THR A 393 -32.96 -11.89 3.20
CA THR A 393 -34.20 -12.48 3.74
C THR A 393 -34.02 -13.54 4.83
N VAL A 394 -32.82 -13.69 5.40
CA VAL A 394 -32.62 -14.53 6.60
C VAL A 394 -31.81 -13.72 7.62
N ASP A 395 -32.51 -13.14 8.59
CA ASP A 395 -31.98 -12.40 9.75
C ASP A 395 -30.91 -11.32 9.45
N PRO A 396 -31.19 -10.01 9.65
CA PRO A 396 -30.32 -8.90 9.22
C PRO A 396 -28.84 -8.88 9.67
N PHE A 397 -28.36 -9.87 10.44
CA PHE A 397 -27.10 -9.83 11.17
C PHE A 397 -26.30 -11.14 11.18
N HIS A 398 -26.61 -12.13 10.33
CA HIS A 398 -25.76 -13.32 10.27
C HIS A 398 -24.41 -12.97 9.63
N ARG A 399 -23.34 -13.03 10.44
CA ARG A 399 -21.96 -12.84 9.99
C ARG A 399 -21.17 -14.11 10.24
N GLU A 400 -20.61 -14.68 9.20
CA GLU A 400 -19.72 -15.83 9.27
C GLU A 400 -18.28 -15.38 9.01
N CYS A 401 -17.34 -15.89 9.82
CA CYS A 401 -15.93 -15.62 9.63
C CYS A 401 -15.27 -16.78 8.88
N LEU A 402 -15.03 -16.59 7.58
CA LEU A 402 -14.49 -17.62 6.69
C LEU A 402 -13.07 -18.08 7.09
N THR A 403 -12.24 -17.17 7.61
CA THR A 403 -10.83 -17.44 7.93
C THR A 403 -10.60 -17.83 9.39
N CYS A 404 -11.60 -17.71 10.25
CA CYS A 404 -11.42 -17.88 11.70
C CYS A 404 -11.02 -19.30 12.11
N SER A 405 -11.32 -20.33 11.31
CA SER A 405 -10.89 -21.72 11.56
C SER A 405 -9.74 -22.15 10.66
N LEU A 406 -9.47 -21.41 9.58
CA LEU A 406 -8.46 -21.75 8.59
C LEU A 406 -7.05 -21.51 9.14
N PHE A 407 -6.18 -22.51 8.95
CA PHE A 407 -4.74 -22.47 9.29
C PHE A 407 -4.40 -22.02 10.71
N LYS A 408 -5.32 -22.17 11.68
CA LYS A 408 -5.01 -21.93 13.09
C LYS A 408 -4.02 -22.98 13.62
N PRO A 409 -3.07 -22.60 14.49
CA PRO A 409 -2.82 -21.26 15.04
C PRO A 409 -1.88 -20.37 14.19
N HIS A 410 -1.49 -20.82 12.99
CA HIS A 410 -0.39 -20.24 12.22
C HIS A 410 -0.75 -18.95 11.50
N CYS A 411 -2.02 -18.75 11.14
CA CYS A 411 -2.45 -17.57 10.42
C CYS A 411 -3.64 -16.86 11.07
N SER A 412 -3.43 -15.61 11.47
CA SER A 412 -4.45 -14.70 11.99
C SER A 412 -4.55 -13.38 11.22
N TYR A 413 -3.64 -13.13 10.27
CA TYR A 413 -3.65 -11.96 9.40
C TYR A 413 -3.75 -12.40 7.93
N TYR A 414 -4.82 -11.97 7.28
CA TYR A 414 -5.14 -12.34 5.91
C TYR A 414 -5.32 -11.10 5.04
N ASP A 415 -4.91 -11.22 3.79
CA ASP A 415 -5.41 -10.40 2.69
C ASP A 415 -6.11 -11.33 1.69
N ALA A 416 -6.99 -10.79 0.85
CA ALA A 416 -7.76 -11.58 -0.08
C ALA A 416 -8.03 -10.83 -1.39
N SER A 417 -8.00 -11.58 -2.48
CA SER A 417 -8.41 -11.12 -3.80
C SER A 417 -9.43 -12.10 -4.37
N LEU A 418 -10.52 -11.57 -4.94
CA LEU A 418 -11.55 -12.38 -5.59
C LEU A 418 -11.36 -12.40 -7.09
N SER A 419 -11.86 -13.47 -7.72
CA SER A 419 -12.12 -13.51 -9.16
C SER A 419 -13.15 -12.45 -9.56
N SER A 420 -13.17 -12.11 -10.85
CA SER A 420 -14.09 -11.12 -11.42
C SER A 420 -15.57 -11.44 -11.16
N ASP A 421 -15.93 -12.72 -11.08
CA ASP A 421 -17.27 -13.23 -10.80
C ASP A 421 -17.54 -13.52 -9.31
N SER A 422 -16.56 -13.26 -8.45
CA SER A 422 -16.60 -13.54 -7.00
C SER A 422 -16.78 -15.03 -6.62
N GLN A 423 -16.59 -15.98 -7.54
CA GLN A 423 -16.72 -17.42 -7.26
C GLN A 423 -15.47 -18.02 -6.61
N ALA A 424 -14.29 -17.48 -6.91
CA ALA A 424 -13.02 -17.92 -6.36
C ALA A 424 -12.39 -16.84 -5.49
N VAL A 425 -11.78 -17.25 -4.38
CA VAL A 425 -11.06 -16.36 -3.47
C VAL A 425 -9.64 -16.86 -3.31
N LEU A 426 -8.68 -16.01 -3.63
CA LEU A 426 -7.29 -16.22 -3.26
C LEU A 426 -7.04 -15.59 -1.90
N LEU A 427 -6.69 -16.42 -0.92
CA LEU A 427 -6.36 -15.99 0.44
C LEU A 427 -4.83 -15.93 0.60
N HIS A 428 -4.33 -14.74 0.89
CA HIS A 428 -2.92 -14.54 1.22
C HIS A 428 -2.74 -14.49 2.74
N CYS A 429 -2.15 -15.54 3.30
CA CYS A 429 -1.74 -15.53 4.71
C CYS A 429 -0.49 -14.67 4.89
N ALA A 430 -0.61 -13.56 5.61
CA ALA A 430 0.53 -12.74 6.04
C ALA A 430 0.88 -12.91 7.53
N GLY A 431 0.27 -13.91 8.19
CA GLY A 431 0.61 -14.33 9.55
C GLY A 431 1.92 -15.13 9.63
N THR A 432 2.19 -15.76 10.78
CA THR A 432 3.44 -16.50 11.00
C THR A 432 3.55 -17.76 10.12
N PRO A 433 4.58 -17.88 9.24
CA PRO A 433 4.69 -18.97 8.27
C PRO A 433 4.94 -20.37 8.88
N HIS A 434 4.46 -21.41 8.18
CA HIS A 434 4.54 -22.84 8.54
C HIS A 434 5.96 -23.41 8.71
N TYR A 435 6.98 -22.85 8.05
CA TYR A 435 8.33 -23.43 7.96
C TYR A 435 9.38 -22.77 8.83
N PHE A 436 9.05 -21.63 9.44
CA PHE A 436 9.91 -21.08 10.48
C PHE A 436 9.53 -21.78 11.77
N THR A 437 10.25 -22.87 12.05
CA THR A 437 10.59 -23.13 13.46
C THR A 437 11.26 -21.84 13.89
N VAL A 438 10.50 -20.97 14.58
CA VAL A 438 11.05 -19.81 15.26
C VAL A 438 12.28 -20.37 15.97
N ILE A 439 13.49 -19.97 15.54
CA ILE A 439 14.68 -20.13 16.38
C ILE A 439 14.17 -19.65 17.73
N PRO A 440 14.12 -20.49 18.79
CA PRO A 440 13.20 -20.30 19.91
C PRO A 440 13.68 -19.20 20.86
N THR A 441 13.88 -18.00 20.31
CA THR A 441 14.56 -16.84 20.86
C THR A 441 13.76 -15.57 20.64
N CYS A 442 12.52 -15.60 20.15
CA CYS A 442 11.57 -14.50 20.34
C CYS A 442 10.24 -15.05 20.84
N THR A 443 9.90 -14.77 22.10
CA THR A 443 8.53 -14.98 22.58
C THR A 443 7.72 -13.77 22.17
N VAL A 444 6.86 -13.93 21.17
CA VAL A 444 5.92 -12.89 20.72
C VAL A 444 4.76 -12.83 21.72
N CYS A 445 4.56 -11.69 22.38
CA CYS A 445 3.44 -11.48 23.29
C CYS A 445 2.83 -10.09 23.07
N PRO A 446 1.84 -9.94 22.17
CA PRO A 446 0.99 -8.76 22.20
C PRO A 446 0.19 -8.79 23.50
N LYS A 447 0.43 -7.82 24.38
CA LYS A 447 -0.38 -7.65 25.60
C LYS A 447 -1.17 -6.34 25.48
N PRO A 448 -2.51 -6.37 25.56
CA PRO A 448 -3.25 -5.15 25.77
C PRO A 448 -2.88 -4.61 27.15
N VAL A 449 -2.28 -3.43 27.19
CA VAL A 449 -1.95 -2.75 28.45
C VAL A 449 -2.92 -1.58 28.59
N ALA A 450 -3.77 -1.63 29.61
CA ALA A 450 -4.59 -0.49 30.00
C ALA A 450 -3.72 0.43 30.86
N LEU A 451 -3.32 1.57 30.30
CA LEU A 451 -2.55 2.59 30.99
C LEU A 451 -3.46 3.82 31.16
N HIS A 452 -3.66 4.25 32.40
CA HIS A 452 -4.40 5.46 32.81
C HIS A 452 -5.38 6.05 31.77
N SER A 453 -6.65 5.65 31.84
CA SER A 453 -7.79 6.12 31.03
C SER A 453 -7.82 5.76 29.52
N PHE A 454 -6.76 5.20 28.95
CA PHE A 454 -6.75 4.72 27.55
C PHE A 454 -6.21 3.27 27.43
N ARG A 455 -6.55 2.59 26.33
CA ARG A 455 -6.04 1.25 26.02
C ARG A 455 -5.01 1.38 24.91
N CYS A 456 -3.84 0.79 25.11
CA CYS A 456 -2.81 0.66 24.08
C CYS A 456 -2.49 -0.81 23.82
N VAL A 457 -1.95 -1.07 22.63
CA VAL A 457 -1.42 -2.38 22.28
C VAL A 457 0.10 -2.30 22.33
N LEU A 458 0.71 -3.08 23.22
CA LEU A 458 2.16 -3.15 23.38
C LEU A 458 2.65 -4.50 22.87
N TYR A 459 3.67 -4.44 22.01
CA TYR A 459 4.38 -5.59 21.49
C TYR A 459 5.82 -5.58 22.00
N MET A 460 6.31 -6.74 22.45
CA MET A 460 7.70 -6.93 22.83
C MET A 460 8.27 -8.19 22.17
N CYS A 461 9.43 -8.08 21.52
CA CYS A 461 10.23 -9.25 21.12
C CYS A 461 11.35 -9.44 22.15
N VAL A 462 11.39 -10.62 22.78
CA VAL A 462 12.35 -10.93 23.85
C VAL A 462 12.97 -12.29 23.61
N ARG A 463 14.27 -12.42 23.89
CA ARG A 463 14.98 -13.70 23.90
C ARG A 463 14.54 -14.62 25.03
N ARG A 464 14.14 -15.84 24.68
CA ARG A 464 13.52 -16.86 25.56
C ARG A 464 14.37 -17.30 26.76
N HIS A 465 15.67 -16.96 26.81
CA HIS A 465 16.59 -17.38 27.87
C HIS A 465 17.66 -16.35 28.23
N THR A 466 17.31 -15.28 28.94
CA THR A 466 18.32 -14.44 29.61
C THR A 466 17.82 -13.92 30.96
N ASN A 467 18.48 -14.33 32.05
CA ASN A 467 18.40 -13.70 33.38
C ASN A 467 19.14 -12.35 33.45
N LYS A 468 19.53 -11.78 32.31
CA LYS A 468 20.29 -10.53 32.23
C LYS A 468 19.32 -9.38 31.97
N ARG A 469 19.54 -8.24 32.61
CA ARG A 469 18.84 -7.00 32.24
C ARG A 469 19.20 -6.68 30.78
N LEU A 470 18.22 -6.40 29.94
CA LEU A 470 18.43 -6.21 28.49
C LEU A 470 18.32 -4.74 28.10
N PHE A 471 19.00 -4.36 27.01
CA PHE A 471 18.85 -3.03 26.41
C PHE A 471 17.43 -2.89 25.86
N PHE A 472 16.77 -1.77 26.12
CA PHE A 472 15.41 -1.52 25.67
C PHE A 472 15.44 -0.55 24.49
N LEU A 473 14.89 -0.94 23.34
CA LEU A 473 14.70 -0.06 22.20
C LEU A 473 13.21 0.21 22.00
N SER A 474 12.77 1.44 22.27
CA SER A 474 11.48 1.92 21.78
C SER A 474 11.62 2.17 20.29
N PHE A 475 10.86 1.45 19.48
CA PHE A 475 11.02 1.42 18.03
C PHE A 475 9.78 1.95 17.32
N PHE A 476 10.02 2.92 16.44
CA PHE A 476 9.02 3.60 15.62
C PHE A 476 9.37 3.42 14.14
N SER A 477 9.06 2.26 13.56
CA SER A 477 9.15 2.12 12.10
C SER A 477 7.95 2.82 11.48
N ASP A 478 8.20 3.90 10.76
CA ASP A 478 7.19 4.57 9.91
C ASP A 478 5.87 4.83 10.66
N SER A 479 5.96 5.32 11.90
CA SER A 479 4.83 5.51 12.82
C SER A 479 3.97 6.72 12.43
N THR A 480 3.43 6.74 11.21
CA THR A 480 2.53 7.81 10.77
C THR A 480 1.21 7.72 11.55
N PRO A 481 0.60 8.86 11.94
CA PRO A 481 -0.81 8.94 12.30
C PRO A 481 -1.68 8.07 11.36
N GLY A 482 -2.57 7.27 11.93
CA GLY A 482 -3.38 6.28 11.19
C GLY A 482 -2.69 4.95 10.91
N GLY A 483 -1.38 4.82 11.13
CA GLY A 483 -0.67 3.55 11.05
C GLY A 483 -0.96 2.60 12.22
N GLN A 484 -0.53 1.35 12.07
CA GLN A 484 -0.56 0.33 13.12
C GLN A 484 0.78 -0.40 13.13
N GLN A 485 1.52 -0.30 14.24
CA GLN A 485 2.80 -0.97 14.41
C GLN A 485 2.68 -2.35 15.04
N VAL A 486 1.66 -2.56 15.89
CA VAL A 486 1.41 -3.83 16.55
C VAL A 486 0.34 -4.59 15.77
N SER A 487 0.79 -5.65 15.08
CA SER A 487 -0.05 -6.48 14.25
C SER A 487 0.43 -7.94 14.28
N ASP A 488 -0.48 -8.86 13.97
CA ASP A 488 -0.17 -10.29 13.79
C ASP A 488 0.54 -10.58 12.45
N ARG A 489 0.72 -9.55 11.61
CA ARG A 489 1.49 -9.65 10.37
C ARG A 489 2.94 -10.04 10.66
N PHE A 490 3.41 -11.10 10.00
CA PHE A 490 4.79 -11.55 10.11
C PHE A 490 5.75 -10.59 9.41
N ARG A 491 6.85 -10.26 10.09
CA ARG A 491 7.90 -9.38 9.58
C ARG A 491 9.25 -9.79 10.16
N LEU A 492 10.25 -9.95 9.30
CA LEU A 492 11.66 -10.03 9.69
C LEU A 492 12.36 -8.78 9.17
N ASP A 493 13.09 -8.11 10.05
CA ASP A 493 13.80 -6.87 9.73
C ASP A 493 15.05 -6.76 10.62
N TRP A 494 15.85 -5.71 10.45
CA TRP A 494 17.12 -5.49 11.14
C TRP A 494 16.99 -5.53 12.69
N ASP A 495 15.83 -5.14 13.22
CA ASP A 495 15.52 -5.19 14.65
C ASP A 495 15.39 -6.63 15.18
N SER A 496 15.04 -7.58 14.31
CA SER A 496 15.04 -9.02 14.61
C SER A 496 16.47 -9.54 14.82
N VAL A 497 17.45 -8.97 14.12
CA VAL A 497 18.87 -9.28 14.32
C VAL A 497 19.34 -8.75 15.67
N LEU A 498 18.96 -7.53 16.07
CA LEU A 498 19.29 -7.02 17.40
C LEU A 498 18.78 -7.91 18.54
N VAL A 499 17.55 -8.41 18.40
CA VAL A 499 16.94 -9.27 19.42
C VAL A 499 17.64 -10.64 19.46
N SER A 500 17.94 -11.19 18.28
CA SER A 500 18.57 -12.51 18.15
C SER A 500 20.05 -12.52 18.56
N SER A 501 20.82 -11.54 18.10
CA SER A 501 22.28 -11.51 18.20
C SER A 501 22.78 -10.67 19.38
N ASP A 502 22.16 -9.51 19.63
CA ASP A 502 22.71 -8.48 20.53
C ASP A 502 22.01 -8.39 21.89
N ASN A 503 21.07 -9.29 22.18
CA ASN A 503 20.33 -9.33 23.45
C ASN A 503 19.64 -7.97 23.75
N VAL A 504 18.97 -7.43 22.74
CA VAL A 504 18.13 -6.22 22.84
C VAL A 504 16.66 -6.63 22.91
N ILE A 505 15.89 -5.98 23.78
CA ILE A 505 14.43 -6.03 23.73
C ILE A 505 13.96 -4.88 22.84
N VAL A 506 13.17 -5.23 21.82
CA VAL A 506 12.50 -4.23 20.97
C VAL A 506 11.03 -4.18 21.38
N ALA A 507 10.54 -2.96 21.64
CA ALA A 507 9.14 -2.72 21.94
C ALA A 507 8.51 -1.75 20.95
N ARG A 508 7.27 -2.07 20.55
CA ARG A 508 6.41 -1.25 19.69
C ARG A 508 5.09 -0.99 20.42
N LEU A 509 4.58 0.23 20.30
CA LEU A 509 3.37 0.66 20.98
C LEU A 509 2.44 1.39 20.02
N ASP A 510 1.20 0.93 19.95
CA ASP A 510 0.11 1.68 19.33
C ASP A 510 -0.68 2.45 20.40
N GLY A 511 -0.49 3.76 20.40
CA GLY A 511 -1.17 4.73 21.26
C GLY A 511 -2.32 5.46 20.56
N ARG A 512 -2.74 6.57 21.16
CA ARG A 512 -3.62 7.55 20.53
C ARG A 512 -2.97 8.10 19.26
N GLY A 513 -3.76 8.24 18.20
CA GLY A 513 -3.28 8.54 16.84
C GLY A 513 -3.07 7.32 15.95
N SER A 514 -2.96 6.11 16.53
CA SER A 514 -2.86 4.87 15.74
C SER A 514 -4.21 4.52 15.11
N GLY A 515 -4.19 3.93 13.92
CA GLY A 515 -5.39 3.49 13.19
C GLY A 515 -5.98 2.17 13.71
N PHE A 516 -7.04 1.71 13.04
CA PHE A 516 -7.67 0.40 13.24
C PHE A 516 -8.27 0.15 14.64
N GLN A 517 -8.54 1.22 15.40
CA GLN A 517 -9.02 1.15 16.80
C GLN A 517 -10.15 2.15 17.09
N GLY A 518 -10.86 2.63 16.06
CA GLY A 518 -11.91 3.63 16.16
C GLY A 518 -11.40 5.03 15.82
N GLN A 519 -12.27 5.84 15.22
CA GLN A 519 -11.99 7.24 14.88
C GLN A 519 -11.64 8.07 16.11
N LYS A 520 -12.21 7.74 17.29
CA LYS A 520 -11.86 8.44 18.53
C LYS A 520 -10.36 8.32 18.82
N ASN A 521 -9.79 7.11 18.74
CA ASN A 521 -8.36 6.90 18.98
C ASN A 521 -7.52 7.61 17.91
N LEU A 522 -7.87 7.41 16.64
CA LEU A 522 -7.20 8.00 15.49
C LEU A 522 -7.12 9.53 15.60
N GLN A 523 -8.23 10.17 15.98
CA GLN A 523 -8.36 11.61 15.93
C GLN A 523 -7.96 12.34 17.22
N GLU A 524 -7.44 11.65 18.24
CA GLU A 524 -6.94 12.31 19.45
C GLU A 524 -5.72 13.20 19.19
N VAL A 525 -4.95 12.91 18.14
CA VAL A 525 -3.75 13.69 17.78
C VAL A 525 -4.06 15.00 17.03
N HIS A 526 -5.34 15.24 16.69
CA HIS A 526 -5.75 16.45 15.99
C HIS A 526 -5.24 17.71 16.70
N LYS A 527 -4.51 18.57 15.98
CA LYS A 527 -3.84 19.78 16.51
C LYS A 527 -2.85 19.56 17.66
N ARG A 528 -2.45 18.32 17.94
CA ARG A 528 -1.60 17.92 19.08
C ARG A 528 -0.59 16.82 18.71
N LEU A 529 -0.13 16.80 17.45
CA LEU A 529 0.96 15.91 17.00
C LEU A 529 2.22 16.13 17.85
N GLY A 530 2.88 15.05 18.26
CA GLY A 530 4.07 15.10 19.11
C GLY A 530 3.79 15.44 20.58
N VAL A 531 2.52 15.53 20.99
CA VAL A 531 2.13 15.76 22.39
C VAL A 531 1.47 14.52 22.97
N VAL A 532 0.36 14.08 22.36
CA VAL A 532 -0.49 13.01 22.88
C VAL A 532 0.18 11.64 22.70
N ASP A 533 0.71 11.42 21.51
CA ASP A 533 1.52 10.26 21.14
C ASP A 533 2.81 10.18 21.98
N VAL A 534 3.54 11.29 22.17
CA VAL A 534 4.72 11.31 23.05
C VAL A 534 4.36 10.94 24.48
N GLN A 535 3.24 11.48 25.00
CA GLN A 535 2.74 11.12 26.33
C GLN A 535 2.48 9.61 26.46
N ASP A 536 1.83 9.00 25.46
CA ASP A 536 1.51 7.57 25.49
C ASP A 536 2.78 6.72 25.50
N GLN A 537 3.81 7.13 24.75
CA GLN A 537 5.11 6.46 24.72
C GLN A 537 5.84 6.54 26.06
N LEU A 538 5.78 7.70 26.74
CA LEU A 538 6.38 7.87 28.06
C LEU A 538 5.70 6.97 29.11
N VAL A 539 4.37 6.91 29.10
CA VAL A 539 3.62 6.07 30.05
C VAL A 539 3.91 4.58 29.81
N ALA A 540 4.03 4.16 28.56
CA ALA A 540 4.46 2.80 28.24
C ALA A 540 5.91 2.54 28.70
N LEU A 541 6.81 3.51 28.53
CA LEU A 541 8.19 3.41 29.00
C LEU A 541 8.27 3.28 30.54
N GLU A 542 7.49 4.08 31.28
CA GLU A 542 7.41 3.98 32.74
C GLU A 542 6.93 2.59 33.20
N TYR A 543 5.96 2.00 32.49
CA TYR A 543 5.50 0.64 32.75
C TYR A 543 6.60 -0.41 32.47
N LEU A 544 7.33 -0.22 31.37
CA LEU A 544 8.41 -1.11 30.93
C LEU A 544 9.62 -1.05 31.87
N GLN A 545 9.99 0.13 32.36
CA GLN A 545 11.06 0.31 33.35
C GLN A 545 10.80 -0.43 34.67
N LYS A 546 9.54 -0.67 35.03
CA LYS A 546 9.16 -1.44 36.23
C LYS A 546 9.30 -2.95 36.05
N GLN A 547 9.55 -3.43 34.84
CA GLN A 547 9.71 -4.85 34.58
C GLN A 547 11.09 -5.35 35.04
N PRO A 548 11.18 -6.51 35.71
CA PRO A 548 12.42 -6.97 36.34
C PRO A 548 13.54 -7.32 35.34
N TYR A 549 13.20 -7.54 34.08
CA TYR A 549 14.10 -7.91 33.00
C TYR A 549 14.58 -6.71 32.14
N ILE A 550 14.10 -5.49 32.42
CA ILE A 550 14.50 -4.27 31.70
C ILE A 550 15.59 -3.53 32.48
N ASP A 551 16.65 -3.13 31.78
CA ASP A 551 17.69 -2.28 32.35
C ASP A 551 17.34 -0.80 32.16
N GLY A 552 16.86 -0.14 33.23
CA GLY A 552 16.55 1.29 33.20
C GLY A 552 17.72 2.20 32.82
N SER A 553 18.97 1.72 32.94
CA SER A 553 20.16 2.49 32.53
C SER A 553 20.50 2.39 31.04
N ARG A 554 19.85 1.48 30.31
CA ARG A 554 20.14 1.15 28.90
C ARG A 554 18.88 1.16 28.05
N ILE A 555 18.34 2.36 27.89
CA ILE A 555 17.16 2.62 27.07
C ILE A 555 17.58 3.46 25.86
N GLY A 556 17.25 2.97 24.67
CA GLY A 556 17.36 3.69 23.42
C GLY A 556 15.99 3.98 22.81
N VAL A 557 15.93 4.99 21.95
CA VAL A 557 14.78 5.26 21.09
C VAL A 557 15.21 5.35 19.63
N LEU A 558 14.45 4.76 18.73
CA LEU A 558 14.70 4.89 17.29
C LEU A 558 13.40 5.14 16.55
N GLY A 559 13.42 6.08 15.62
CA GLY A 559 12.33 6.24 14.67
C GLY A 559 12.73 6.78 13.32
N LYS A 560 11.88 6.50 12.32
CA LYS A 560 12.01 6.96 10.93
C LYS A 560 10.84 7.85 10.52
N ALA A 561 11.07 8.88 9.69
CA ALA A 561 10.05 9.82 9.22
C ALA A 561 9.28 10.48 10.39
N TYR A 562 7.96 10.27 10.51
CA TYR A 562 7.18 10.70 11.68
C TYR A 562 7.71 10.09 12.99
N GLY A 563 8.14 8.82 12.97
CA GLY A 563 8.79 8.20 14.13
C GLY A 563 10.10 8.90 14.49
N GLY A 564 10.81 9.44 13.50
CA GLY A 564 12.02 10.25 13.71
C GLY A 564 11.70 11.59 14.38
N PHE A 565 10.57 12.21 14.03
CA PHE A 565 10.03 13.39 14.74
C PHE A 565 9.75 13.06 16.21
N LEU A 566 9.02 11.96 16.50
CA LEU A 566 8.75 11.52 17.87
C LEU A 566 10.02 11.20 18.65
N SER A 567 10.95 10.46 18.03
CA SER A 567 12.25 10.15 18.63
C SER A 567 13.01 11.42 18.99
N SER A 568 12.99 12.42 18.12
CA SER A 568 13.64 13.72 18.37
C SER A 568 12.99 14.45 19.54
N ILE A 569 11.66 14.50 19.62
CA ILE A 569 10.96 15.13 20.76
C ILE A 569 11.26 14.40 22.07
N LEU A 570 11.24 13.07 22.07
CA LEU A 570 11.57 12.26 23.25
C LEU A 570 12.98 12.53 23.75
N LEU A 571 13.96 12.60 22.84
CA LEU A 571 15.36 12.88 23.20
C LEU A 571 15.57 14.31 23.71
N LEU A 572 14.90 15.29 23.11
CA LEU A 572 15.05 16.71 23.48
C LEU A 572 14.32 17.06 24.78
N SER A 573 13.11 16.53 24.99
CA SER A 573 12.27 16.88 26.13
C SER A 573 12.43 15.94 27.32
N HIS A 574 12.85 14.69 27.08
CA HIS A 574 12.93 13.63 28.10
C HIS A 574 14.26 12.86 28.06
N GLY A 575 15.35 13.53 27.66
CA GLY A 575 16.66 12.91 27.45
C GLY A 575 17.24 12.17 28.66
N SER A 576 16.81 12.47 29.90
CA SER A 576 17.24 11.72 31.08
C SER A 576 16.76 10.26 31.10
N LEU A 577 15.71 9.92 30.33
CA LEU A 577 15.18 8.56 30.22
C LEU A 577 15.91 7.70 29.19
N PHE A 578 16.66 8.33 28.27
CA PHE A 578 17.27 7.66 27.13
C PHE A 578 18.79 7.82 27.16
N ARG A 579 19.51 6.71 27.02
CA ARG A 579 20.97 6.70 26.92
C ARG A 579 21.45 7.15 25.54
N CYS A 580 20.69 6.81 24.50
CA CYS A 580 20.94 7.20 23.12
C CYS A 580 19.64 7.18 22.32
N GLY A 581 19.65 7.75 21.12
CA GLY A 581 18.58 7.52 20.17
C GLY A 581 18.95 7.89 18.75
N VAL A 582 18.12 7.48 17.81
CA VAL A 582 18.36 7.58 16.38
C VAL A 582 17.09 8.09 15.69
N ALA A 583 17.22 9.20 14.98
CA ALA A 583 16.16 9.76 14.15
C ALA A 583 16.57 9.66 12.67
N MET A 584 15.89 8.82 11.90
CA MET A 584 16.16 8.59 10.48
C MET A 584 15.19 9.41 9.62
N ALA A 585 15.72 10.26 8.73
CA ALA A 585 14.91 11.17 7.90
C ALA A 585 13.76 11.85 8.69
N PRO A 586 14.03 12.47 9.85
CA PRO A 586 12.97 13.00 10.70
C PRO A 586 12.31 14.23 10.07
N VAL A 587 10.99 14.31 10.21
CA VAL A 587 10.31 15.60 10.00
C VAL A 587 10.67 16.50 11.18
N SER A 588 11.47 17.54 10.96
CA SER A 588 11.92 18.43 12.03
C SER A 588 11.04 19.67 12.20
N ASP A 589 10.38 20.09 11.13
CA ASP A 589 9.49 21.25 11.11
C ASP A 589 8.37 21.00 10.10
N TRP A 590 7.14 20.97 10.59
CA TRP A 590 5.95 20.76 9.77
C TRP A 590 5.77 21.82 8.68
N ARG A 591 6.31 23.04 8.85
CA ARG A 591 6.27 24.07 7.80
C ARG A 591 7.08 23.70 6.56
N LEU A 592 8.04 22.78 6.71
CA LEU A 592 8.86 22.28 5.62
C LEU A 592 8.27 21.04 4.94
N TYR A 593 7.25 20.44 5.56
CA TYR A 593 6.56 19.25 5.11
C TYR A 593 5.36 19.60 4.21
N GLU A 594 4.84 18.62 3.47
CA GLU A 594 3.76 18.84 2.53
C GLU A 594 2.45 19.28 3.21
N ARG A 595 1.67 20.09 2.48
CA ARG A 595 0.42 20.62 3.03
C ARG A 595 -0.69 19.58 3.11
N ALA A 596 -0.82 18.65 2.15
CA ALA A 596 -1.94 17.70 2.14
C ALA A 596 -1.96 16.86 3.42
N TRP A 597 -0.80 16.37 3.86
CA TRP A 597 -0.66 15.67 5.14
C TRP A 597 -1.01 16.56 6.35
N LEU A 598 -0.69 17.85 6.28
CA LEU A 598 -0.95 18.82 7.36
C LEU A 598 -2.39 19.35 7.39
N SER A 599 -3.08 19.37 6.25
CA SER A 599 -4.50 19.75 6.19
C SER A 599 -5.40 18.70 6.83
N THR A 600 -5.02 17.42 6.77
CA THR A 600 -5.65 16.35 7.56
C THR A 600 -5.50 16.57 9.06
N ASP A 601 -4.38 17.12 9.55
CA ASP A 601 -4.19 17.30 11.00
C ASP A 601 -4.50 18.70 11.54
N GLY A 602 -4.85 19.66 10.66
CA GLY A 602 -5.41 20.97 11.00
C GLY A 602 -4.63 21.76 12.06
N LEU A 603 -3.29 21.69 12.08
CA LEU A 603 -2.51 22.22 13.20
C LEU A 603 -2.37 23.75 13.23
N HIS A 604 -2.74 24.32 14.38
CA HIS A 604 -1.94 25.36 15.02
C HIS A 604 -0.92 24.66 15.93
N ILE A 605 0.37 24.67 15.57
CA ILE A 605 1.42 24.14 16.44
C ILE A 605 1.88 25.24 17.40
N LEU A 606 1.79 24.98 18.70
CA LEU A 606 2.55 25.72 19.70
C LEU A 606 4.04 25.42 19.46
N LEU A 607 4.76 26.40 18.93
CA LEU A 607 6.21 26.41 18.88
C LEU A 607 6.75 26.15 20.29
N ILE A 608 7.39 25.00 20.51
CA ILE A 608 8.37 24.89 21.58
C ILE A 608 9.55 25.74 21.10
N GLN A 609 9.59 27.00 21.52
CA GLN A 609 10.80 27.81 21.46
C GLN A 609 11.85 27.10 22.31
N ALA A 610 12.69 26.28 21.66
CA ALA A 610 13.99 25.95 22.22
C ALA A 610 14.71 27.28 22.41
N ARG A 611 14.93 27.67 23.68
CA ARG A 611 15.71 28.85 24.05
C ARG A 611 16.99 28.87 23.24
N ASN A 612 17.33 30.05 22.70
CA ASN A 612 18.63 30.37 22.11
C ASN A 612 19.78 29.83 22.97
N GLN A 613 20.26 28.64 22.63
CA GLN A 613 21.61 28.21 22.91
C GLN A 613 22.20 27.85 21.56
N SER A 614 23.24 28.61 21.21
CA SER A 614 24.10 28.40 20.06
C SER A 614 24.39 26.91 19.86
N PHE A 615 23.96 26.38 18.71
CA PHE A 615 24.27 25.03 18.29
C PHE A 615 25.73 24.95 17.85
N GLU A 616 26.64 24.62 18.77
CA GLU A 616 27.92 24.01 18.40
C GLU A 616 27.69 22.50 18.27
N THR A 617 27.55 22.03 17.04
CA THR A 617 27.72 20.61 16.72
C THR A 617 29.19 20.26 16.92
N ARG A 618 29.55 19.70 18.09
CA ARG A 618 30.81 18.96 18.21
C ARG A 618 30.72 17.74 17.30
N ALA A 619 31.41 17.81 16.16
CA ALA A 619 31.69 16.69 15.27
C ALA A 619 32.44 15.60 16.04
N GLY A 620 31.70 14.74 16.72
CA GLY A 620 32.21 13.55 17.40
C GLY A 620 32.24 12.40 16.41
N LYS A 621 33.44 12.10 15.90
CA LYS A 621 33.86 10.88 15.17
C LYS A 621 32.73 10.17 14.41
N THR A 622 32.51 10.62 13.18
CA THR A 622 31.90 9.84 12.12
C THR A 622 32.68 8.53 11.98
N PHE A 623 32.10 7.41 12.39
CA PHE A 623 32.53 6.11 11.90
C PHE A 623 32.13 6.06 10.42
N ILE A 624 33.00 6.56 9.55
CA ILE A 624 32.97 6.22 8.12
C ILE A 624 33.55 4.81 8.04
N SER A 625 32.74 3.81 8.37
CA SER A 625 32.97 2.50 7.75
C SER A 625 32.57 2.69 6.28
N LYS A 626 33.55 2.57 5.37
CA LYS A 626 33.29 2.26 3.97
C LYS A 626 32.52 0.93 3.93
N CYS A 627 31.21 1.00 4.11
CA CYS A 627 30.31 0.01 3.57
C CYS A 627 30.01 0.51 2.16
N SER A 628 30.62 -0.12 1.16
CA SER A 628 30.03 -0.11 -0.18
C SER A 628 28.60 -0.61 -0.01
N TYR A 629 27.63 0.28 -0.09
CA TYR A 629 26.23 -0.08 -0.19
C TYR A 629 26.01 -0.67 -1.58
N THR A 630 26.32 -1.95 -1.76
CA THR A 630 25.56 -2.79 -2.69
C THR A 630 24.21 -3.03 -2.02
N SER A 631 23.28 -2.11 -2.26
CA SER A 631 21.87 -2.27 -1.93
C SER A 631 21.28 -3.35 -2.81
N THR A 632 21.53 -4.61 -2.46
CA THR A 632 20.80 -5.73 -3.04
C THR A 632 19.45 -5.79 -2.33
N VAL A 633 18.46 -5.13 -2.94
CA VAL A 633 17.04 -5.37 -2.64
C VAL A 633 16.76 -6.81 -3.05
N PHE A 634 16.58 -7.70 -2.08
CA PHE A 634 15.98 -9.01 -2.32
C PHE A 634 14.55 -9.00 -1.78
N LEU A 635 13.64 -9.21 -2.73
CA LEU A 635 12.28 -9.70 -2.56
C LEU A 635 12.26 -11.06 -1.87
#